data_AF-A0A2V5N7Q0-F1
#
_entry.id   AF-A0A2V5N7Q0-F1
#
_cell.length_a   1.000
_cell.length_b   1.000
_cell.length_c   1.000
_cell.angle_alpha   90.00
_cell.angle_beta   90.00
_cell.angle_gamma   90.00
#
_symmetry.space_group_name_H-M   'P 1'
#
loop_
_entity.id
_entity.type
_entity.pdbx_description
1 polymer ?
#
loop_
_entity_poly.entity_id
_entity_poly.type
_entity_poly.pdbx_seq_one_letter_code
_entity_poly.pdbx_strand_id
1 'polypeptide(L)'
;RNPLGRLFFSGIEVVRDKDKGQSGNDPDTNVEALKCCRELLRSGGELFIFPEGTSSLGPRHLPFKSGAARLLLDSLSASKPIQVIPLGIHYECAWAFRSKVEVVVGRPIGVVLPAALRPLERIKEMKRRIQFALEEVGINVTSPEYQETIQRLAYVATLAAPRSYFKTLKSLEKSIPEKILQASRALEPELRTRKLLCHQGVPLFPMGPVSLYLLALVVLAPLVIIGAWFNLPPILAAWWAGKKVSDDSNVISLWRILVGLPLFVSWALLVMVVAMVLGKWAWLAVYVAATGAALKLYYRVKKLAVTVHNGLRYRELRAPLLAFRETVLESLPDEN
;
A
#
# COMPACT_ATOMS: atom_id res chain seq x y z
N ARG A 1 -12.43 -16.92 -20.32
CA ARG A 1 -11.47 -15.79 -20.33
C ARG A 1 -12.23 -14.47 -20.17
N ASN A 2 -11.94 -13.64 -19.16
CA ASN A 2 -12.69 -12.40 -18.91
C ASN A 2 -12.05 -11.19 -19.65
N PRO A 3 -12.71 -10.59 -20.65
CA PRO A 3 -12.14 -9.55 -21.51
C PRO A 3 -11.80 -8.25 -20.77
N LEU A 4 -12.50 -7.94 -19.67
CA LEU A 4 -12.25 -6.76 -18.85
C LEU A 4 -10.88 -6.82 -18.14
N GLY A 5 -10.41 -8.02 -17.77
CA GLY A 5 -9.13 -8.18 -17.09
C GLY A 5 -7.93 -7.82 -17.98
N ARG A 6 -8.03 -8.04 -19.29
CA ARG A 6 -6.97 -7.71 -20.26
C ARG A 6 -6.77 -6.21 -20.47
N LEU A 7 -7.79 -5.40 -20.20
CA LEU A 7 -7.67 -3.94 -20.31
C LEU A 7 -6.75 -3.36 -19.23
N PHE A 8 -6.63 -4.04 -18.09
CA PHE A 8 -5.87 -3.58 -16.93
C PHE A 8 -4.56 -4.33 -16.71
N PHE A 9 -4.44 -5.58 -17.21
CA PHE A 9 -3.27 -6.43 -16.97
C PHE A 9 -2.76 -7.08 -18.27
N SER A 10 -1.65 -6.60 -18.80
CA SER A 10 -0.84 -7.28 -19.82
C SER A 10 0.17 -8.22 -19.15
N GLY A 11 -0.35 -9.24 -18.44
CA GLY A 11 0.46 -10.21 -17.69
C GLY A 11 0.41 -11.62 -18.27
N ILE A 12 1.39 -12.45 -17.90
CA ILE A 12 1.36 -13.89 -18.16
C ILE A 12 0.37 -14.51 -17.17
N GLU A 13 -0.71 -15.09 -17.67
CA GLU A 13 -1.79 -15.66 -16.85
C GLU A 13 -1.30 -16.92 -16.12
N VAL A 14 -1.47 -16.98 -14.81
CA VAL A 14 -1.16 -18.14 -13.98
C VAL A 14 -2.40 -18.53 -13.19
N VAL A 15 -2.83 -19.78 -13.31
CA VAL A 15 -4.00 -20.29 -12.60
C VAL A 15 -3.63 -20.57 -11.14
N ARG A 16 -4.33 -19.92 -10.21
CA ARG A 16 -4.15 -20.11 -8.77
C ARG A 16 -4.95 -21.30 -8.27
N ASP A 17 -4.47 -21.95 -7.19
CA ASP A 17 -5.15 -23.12 -6.62
C ASP A 17 -6.58 -22.82 -6.15
N LYS A 18 -6.84 -21.60 -5.66
CA LYS A 18 -8.18 -21.14 -5.25
C LYS A 18 -9.16 -20.99 -6.42
N ASP A 19 -8.66 -20.85 -7.64
CA ASP A 19 -9.47 -20.58 -8.83
C ASP A 19 -9.76 -21.88 -9.63
N LYS A 20 -9.15 -23.01 -9.25
CA LYS A 20 -9.29 -24.32 -9.91
C LYS A 20 -10.72 -24.89 -9.90
N GLY A 21 -11.55 -24.48 -8.93
CA GLY A 21 -12.94 -24.95 -8.81
C GLY A 21 -13.96 -24.14 -9.61
N GLN A 22 -13.60 -22.96 -10.14
CA GLN A 22 -14.54 -22.03 -10.77
C GLN A 22 -14.45 -21.99 -12.31
N SER A 23 -13.50 -22.70 -12.91
CA SER A 23 -13.41 -22.92 -14.35
C SER A 23 -12.64 -24.21 -14.56
N GLY A 24 -13.12 -25.08 -15.46
CA GLY A 24 -12.45 -26.31 -15.88
C GLY A 24 -11.15 -26.03 -16.63
N ASN A 25 -10.19 -25.39 -15.96
CA ASN A 25 -8.92 -24.95 -16.52
C ASN A 25 -7.86 -26.04 -16.34
N ASP A 26 -7.33 -26.47 -17.48
CA ASP A 26 -6.37 -27.55 -17.68
C ASP A 26 -5.00 -27.26 -17.03
N PRO A 27 -4.35 -28.24 -16.36
CA PRO A 27 -2.94 -28.19 -15.96
C PRO A 27 -1.97 -27.60 -16.99
N ASP A 28 -2.26 -27.76 -18.29
CA ASP A 28 -1.45 -27.26 -19.41
C ASP A 28 -1.29 -25.73 -19.45
N THR A 29 -2.26 -25.00 -18.89
CA THR A 29 -2.24 -23.52 -18.88
C THR A 29 -1.01 -22.96 -18.13
N ASN A 30 -0.63 -23.61 -17.02
CA ASN A 30 0.53 -23.18 -16.24
C ASN A 30 1.86 -23.57 -16.90
N VAL A 31 1.87 -24.61 -17.74
CA VAL A 31 3.05 -25.01 -18.51
C VAL A 31 3.35 -23.96 -19.60
N GLU A 32 2.31 -23.52 -20.32
CA GLU A 32 2.42 -22.43 -21.30
C GLU A 32 2.89 -21.12 -20.67
N ALA A 33 2.33 -20.77 -19.51
CA ALA A 33 2.74 -19.59 -18.74
C ALA A 33 4.24 -19.62 -18.40
N LEU A 34 4.74 -20.75 -17.90
CA LEU A 34 6.16 -20.93 -17.60
C LEU A 34 7.03 -20.85 -18.86
N LYS A 35 6.56 -21.38 -20.00
CA LYS A 35 7.27 -21.26 -21.27
C LYS A 35 7.40 -19.78 -21.70
N CYS A 36 6.31 -19.02 -21.62
CA CYS A 36 6.30 -17.59 -21.92
C CYS A 36 7.27 -16.81 -21.00
N CYS A 37 7.28 -17.11 -19.71
CA CYS A 37 8.23 -16.51 -18.76
C CYS A 37 9.69 -16.77 -19.18
N ARG A 38 10.03 -18.00 -19.57
CA ARG A 38 11.40 -18.35 -20.00
C ARG A 38 11.79 -17.62 -21.28
N GLU A 39 10.88 -17.55 -22.25
CA GLU A 39 11.12 -16.84 -23.51
C GLU A 39 11.36 -15.34 -23.29
N LEU A 40 10.58 -14.72 -22.38
CA LEU A 40 10.76 -13.32 -22.00
C LEU A 40 12.11 -13.07 -21.33
N LEU A 41 12.52 -13.92 -20.37
CA LEU A 41 13.83 -13.78 -19.74
C LEU A 41 14.97 -13.97 -20.76
N ARG A 42 14.82 -14.91 -21.70
CA ARG A 42 15.80 -15.15 -22.77
C ARG A 42 15.95 -13.97 -23.72
N SER A 43 14.86 -13.25 -24.03
CA SER A 43 14.92 -12.04 -24.84
C SER A 43 15.52 -10.84 -24.07
N GLY A 44 15.70 -10.96 -22.76
CA GLY A 44 16.20 -9.91 -21.88
C GLY A 44 15.09 -9.01 -21.32
N GLY A 45 13.85 -9.49 -21.31
CA GLY A 45 12.75 -8.84 -20.62
C GLY A 45 12.78 -9.06 -19.10
N GLU A 46 11.86 -8.41 -18.41
CA GLU A 46 11.77 -8.38 -16.96
C GLU A 46 10.52 -9.11 -16.48
N LEU A 47 10.61 -9.76 -15.31
CA LEU A 47 9.48 -10.43 -14.66
C LEU A 47 9.29 -9.93 -13.24
N PHE A 48 8.04 -9.67 -12.89
CA PHE A 48 7.62 -9.38 -11.52
C PHE A 48 6.77 -10.54 -11.00
N ILE A 49 7.23 -11.19 -9.94
CA ILE A 49 6.63 -12.44 -9.43
C ILE A 49 6.29 -12.28 -7.95
N PHE A 50 5.05 -12.61 -7.59
CA PHE A 50 4.63 -12.77 -6.19
C PHE A 50 4.69 -14.25 -5.80
N PRO A 51 5.73 -14.70 -5.07
CA PRO A 51 5.96 -16.13 -4.82
C PRO A 51 4.94 -16.77 -3.88
N GLU A 52 4.11 -16.00 -3.18
CA GLU A 52 3.00 -16.49 -2.36
C GLU A 52 1.79 -16.92 -3.21
N GLY A 53 1.63 -16.35 -4.41
CA GLY A 53 0.51 -16.64 -5.31
C GLY A 53 -0.84 -16.08 -4.85
N THR A 54 -0.85 -15.09 -3.95
CA THR A 54 -2.04 -14.35 -3.51
C THR A 54 -1.67 -12.93 -3.12
N SER A 55 -2.67 -12.05 -3.01
CA SER A 55 -2.56 -10.68 -2.51
C SER A 55 -3.15 -10.53 -1.10
N SER A 56 -3.21 -11.64 -0.34
CA SER A 56 -3.73 -11.64 1.02
C SER A 56 -2.83 -10.80 1.93
N LEU A 57 -3.44 -9.95 2.75
CA LEU A 57 -2.73 -9.18 3.76
C LEU A 57 -2.63 -10.01 5.04
N GLY A 58 -1.53 -9.87 5.76
CA GLY A 58 -1.33 -10.57 7.02
C GLY A 58 -0.08 -10.11 7.76
N PRO A 59 0.08 -10.56 9.02
CA PRO A 59 1.22 -10.23 9.86
C PRO A 59 2.53 -10.88 9.40
N ARG A 60 2.46 -11.91 8.56
CA ARG A 60 3.60 -12.61 7.98
C ARG A 60 3.32 -12.96 6.52
N HIS A 61 4.37 -13.14 5.74
CA HIS A 61 4.23 -13.72 4.40
C HIS A 61 3.66 -15.15 4.48
N LEU A 62 2.93 -15.56 3.45
CA LEU A 62 2.52 -16.94 3.28
C LEU A 62 3.69 -17.82 2.82
N PRO A 63 3.57 -19.16 2.89
CA PRO A 63 4.59 -20.05 2.38
C PRO A 63 4.89 -19.79 0.90
N PHE A 64 6.15 -19.50 0.58
CA PHE A 64 6.57 -19.26 -0.79
C PHE A 64 6.53 -20.54 -1.65
N LYS A 65 5.94 -20.44 -2.84
CA LYS A 65 5.91 -21.54 -3.82
C LYS A 65 7.28 -21.70 -4.50
N SER A 66 7.58 -22.92 -4.98
CA SER A 66 8.85 -23.22 -5.64
C SER A 66 8.92 -22.77 -7.10
N GLY A 67 7.82 -22.30 -7.68
CA GLY A 67 7.73 -21.93 -9.11
C GLY A 67 8.76 -20.88 -9.52
N ALA A 68 8.95 -19.83 -8.73
CA ALA A 68 9.95 -18.79 -8.99
C ALA A 68 11.38 -19.33 -8.98
N ALA A 69 11.71 -20.19 -8.01
CA ALA A 69 13.03 -20.82 -7.90
C ALA A 69 13.30 -21.76 -9.09
N ARG A 70 12.30 -22.54 -9.51
CA ARG A 70 12.40 -23.41 -10.70
C ARG A 70 12.60 -22.61 -11.98
N LEU A 71 11.75 -21.60 -12.21
CA LEU A 71 11.85 -20.72 -13.38
C LEU A 71 13.23 -20.07 -13.48
N LEU A 72 13.74 -19.55 -12.36
CA LEU A 72 15.06 -18.95 -12.29
C LEU A 72 16.15 -19.95 -12.69
N LEU A 73 16.18 -21.13 -12.05
CA LEU A 73 17.19 -22.15 -12.32
C LEU A 73 17.15 -22.65 -13.77
N ASP A 74 15.95 -22.85 -14.33
CA ASP A 74 15.77 -23.23 -15.73
C ASP A 74 16.27 -22.13 -16.69
N SER A 75 16.27 -20.88 -16.24
CA SER A 75 16.67 -19.71 -17.04
C SER A 75 18.14 -19.33 -16.85
N LEU A 76 18.87 -19.92 -15.90
CA LEU A 76 20.30 -19.62 -15.69
C LEU A 76 21.19 -20.09 -16.85
N SER A 77 20.72 -21.05 -17.65
CA SER A 77 21.41 -21.49 -18.87
C SER A 77 21.20 -20.54 -20.05
N ALA A 78 20.42 -19.46 -19.88
CA ALA A 78 20.23 -18.46 -20.93
C ALA A 78 21.53 -17.67 -21.18
N SER A 79 21.67 -17.14 -22.40
CA SER A 79 22.87 -16.38 -22.81
C SER A 79 23.04 -15.03 -22.08
N LYS A 80 21.99 -14.52 -21.43
CA LYS A 80 22.00 -13.25 -20.70
C LYS A 80 22.03 -13.48 -19.19
N PRO A 81 22.85 -12.73 -18.43
CA PRO A 81 22.87 -12.83 -16.98
C PRO A 81 21.54 -12.37 -16.37
N ILE A 82 21.01 -13.14 -15.42
CA ILE A 82 19.76 -12.83 -14.72
C ILE A 82 20.07 -12.27 -13.34
N GLN A 83 19.48 -11.12 -13.04
CA GLN A 83 19.51 -10.52 -11.71
C GLN A 83 18.16 -10.73 -11.02
N VAL A 84 18.19 -11.06 -9.73
CA VAL A 84 16.99 -11.24 -8.92
C VAL A 84 17.02 -10.22 -7.79
N ILE A 85 16.03 -9.33 -7.76
CA ILE A 85 15.95 -8.24 -6.79
C ILE A 85 14.68 -8.45 -5.94
N PRO A 86 14.79 -8.61 -4.61
CA PRO A 86 13.63 -8.70 -3.74
C PRO A 86 12.99 -7.32 -3.59
N LEU A 87 11.66 -7.27 -3.66
CA LEU A 87 10.88 -6.04 -3.55
C LEU A 87 9.83 -6.20 -2.45
N GLY A 88 9.83 -5.26 -1.50
CA GLY A 88 8.82 -5.13 -0.45
C GLY A 88 7.89 -3.95 -0.74
N ILE A 89 6.58 -4.12 -0.54
CA ILE A 89 5.59 -3.05 -0.73
C ILE A 89 4.83 -2.85 0.58
N HIS A 90 5.04 -1.69 1.21
CA HIS A 90 4.49 -1.37 2.52
C HIS A 90 3.50 -0.21 2.41
N TYR A 91 2.23 -0.49 2.69
CA TYR A 91 1.18 0.52 2.66
C TYR A 91 0.99 1.14 4.05
N GLU A 92 0.87 2.46 4.15
CA GLU A 92 0.38 3.11 5.37
C GLU A 92 -1.04 2.59 5.72
N CYS A 93 -1.85 2.31 4.69
CA CYS A 93 -3.17 1.71 4.81
C CYS A 93 -3.66 1.22 3.44
N ALA A 94 -3.69 -0.10 3.22
CA ALA A 94 -3.91 -0.71 1.91
C ALA A 94 -5.30 -0.41 1.31
N TRP A 95 -6.33 -0.22 2.15
CA TRP A 95 -7.71 0.05 1.71
C TRP A 95 -8.06 1.53 1.63
N ALA A 96 -7.19 2.43 2.10
CA ALA A 96 -7.47 3.87 2.11
C ALA A 96 -7.05 4.52 0.79
N PHE A 97 -7.97 5.29 0.19
CA PHE A 97 -7.67 6.07 -1.00
C PHE A 97 -6.55 7.09 -0.71
N ARG A 98 -5.59 7.19 -1.65
CA ARG A 98 -4.40 8.07 -1.53
C ARG A 98 -3.57 7.86 -0.26
N SER A 99 -3.61 6.67 0.36
CA SER A 99 -2.60 6.32 1.36
C SER A 99 -1.21 6.27 0.72
N LYS A 100 -0.17 6.50 1.52
CA LYS A 100 1.19 6.35 1.00
C LYS A 100 1.57 4.88 0.93
N VAL A 101 2.46 4.59 0.00
CA VAL A 101 3.13 3.32 -0.16
C VAL A 101 4.64 3.57 -0.18
N GLU A 102 5.38 2.73 0.51
CA GLU A 102 6.83 2.68 0.45
C GLU A 102 7.25 1.38 -0.26
N VAL A 103 8.04 1.52 -1.32
CA VAL A 103 8.61 0.39 -2.06
C VAL A 103 10.05 0.23 -1.64
N VAL A 104 10.36 -0.93 -1.08
CA VAL A 104 11.67 -1.28 -0.53
C VAL A 104 12.37 -2.17 -1.54
N VAL A 105 13.50 -1.69 -2.04
CA VAL A 105 14.36 -2.44 -2.96
C VAL A 105 15.48 -3.08 -2.16
N GLY A 106 15.50 -4.41 -2.09
CA GLY A 106 16.56 -5.12 -1.39
C GLY A 106 17.76 -5.42 -2.27
N ARG A 107 18.75 -6.09 -1.68
CA ARG A 107 20.00 -6.43 -2.38
C ARG A 107 19.78 -7.55 -3.39
N PRO A 108 20.45 -7.51 -4.56
CA PRO A 108 20.43 -8.61 -5.51
C PRO A 108 20.81 -9.95 -4.86
N ILE A 109 20.08 -11.00 -5.20
CA ILE A 109 20.29 -12.35 -4.66
C ILE A 109 21.35 -13.06 -5.50
N GLY A 110 22.30 -13.72 -4.84
CA GLY A 110 23.27 -14.57 -5.51
C GLY A 110 22.60 -15.78 -6.16
N VAL A 111 22.66 -15.86 -7.51
CA VAL A 111 22.03 -16.94 -8.28
C VAL A 111 22.96 -18.14 -8.54
N VAL A 112 24.26 -18.00 -8.26
CA VAL A 112 25.26 -19.07 -8.42
C VAL A 112 25.14 -20.05 -7.25
N LEU A 113 25.01 -21.34 -7.60
CA LEU A 113 24.89 -22.45 -6.65
C LEU A 113 26.06 -23.44 -6.82
N PRO A 114 26.53 -24.10 -5.75
CA PRO A 114 27.57 -25.11 -5.84
C PRO A 114 27.22 -26.21 -6.85
N ALA A 115 28.20 -26.62 -7.66
CA ALA A 115 28.01 -27.63 -8.72
C ALA A 115 27.64 -29.01 -8.16
N ALA A 116 28.09 -29.34 -6.94
CA ALA A 116 27.84 -30.63 -6.30
C ALA A 116 26.39 -30.86 -5.83
N LEU A 117 25.54 -29.82 -5.82
CA LEU A 117 24.15 -29.94 -5.36
C LEU A 117 23.29 -30.69 -6.39
N ARG A 118 22.51 -31.66 -5.92
CA ARG A 118 21.51 -32.36 -6.74
C ARG A 118 20.39 -31.40 -7.18
N PRO A 119 19.66 -31.69 -8.27
CA PRO A 119 18.62 -30.78 -8.80
C PRO A 119 17.59 -30.31 -7.75
N LEU A 120 17.11 -31.23 -6.90
CA LEU A 120 16.16 -30.89 -5.84
C LEU A 120 16.78 -29.99 -4.75
N GLU A 121 18.05 -30.20 -4.41
CA GLU A 121 18.77 -29.38 -3.43
C GLU A 121 19.02 -27.97 -3.96
N ARG A 122 19.30 -27.84 -5.26
CA ARG A 122 19.43 -26.54 -5.93
C ARG A 122 18.14 -25.72 -5.83
N ILE A 123 16.99 -26.34 -6.07
CA ILE A 123 15.67 -25.69 -5.94
C ILE A 123 15.43 -25.26 -4.49
N LYS A 124 15.71 -26.14 -3.52
CA LYS A 124 15.53 -25.83 -2.08
C LYS A 124 16.42 -24.67 -1.65
N GLU A 125 17.70 -24.67 -2.04
CA GLU A 125 18.64 -23.61 -1.69
C GLU A 125 18.25 -22.28 -2.35
N MET A 126 17.87 -22.30 -3.64
CA MET A 126 17.41 -21.08 -4.31
C MET A 126 16.13 -20.52 -3.68
N LYS A 127 15.16 -21.40 -3.37
CA LYS A 127 13.95 -21.00 -2.64
C LYS A 127 14.30 -20.38 -1.29
N ARG A 128 15.23 -20.96 -0.53
CA ARG A 128 15.69 -20.44 0.76
C ARG A 128 16.32 -19.06 0.63
N ARG A 129 17.15 -18.82 -0.40
CA ARG A 129 17.74 -17.50 -0.68
C ARG A 129 16.69 -16.45 -1.03
N ILE A 130 15.72 -16.81 -1.89
CA ILE A 130 14.59 -15.93 -2.23
C ILE A 130 13.78 -15.61 -0.98
N GLN A 131 13.46 -16.61 -0.16
CA GLN A 131 12.73 -16.43 1.09
C GLN A 131 13.45 -15.47 2.03
N PHE A 132 14.73 -15.71 2.32
CA PHE A 132 15.53 -14.86 3.19
C PHE A 132 15.58 -13.41 2.68
N ALA A 133 15.81 -13.23 1.38
CA ALA A 133 15.87 -11.90 0.77
C ALA A 133 14.53 -11.15 0.81
N LEU A 134 13.40 -11.87 0.71
CA LEU A 134 12.06 -11.28 0.87
C LEU A 134 11.73 -10.98 2.33
N GLU A 135 12.19 -11.81 3.27
CA GLU A 135 12.08 -11.54 4.70
C GLU A 135 12.86 -10.28 5.10
N GLU A 136 13.98 -9.97 4.43
CA GLU A 136 14.75 -8.73 4.67
C GLU A 136 14.03 -7.46 4.22
N VAL A 137 13.22 -7.52 3.15
CA VAL A 137 12.43 -6.37 2.66
C VAL A 137 10.97 -6.39 3.12
N GLY A 138 10.58 -7.42 3.86
CA GLY A 138 9.25 -7.62 4.43
C GLY A 138 9.23 -7.47 5.95
N ILE A 139 8.03 -7.59 6.52
CA ILE A 139 7.82 -7.64 7.98
C ILE A 139 7.08 -8.93 8.35
N ASN A 140 7.51 -9.57 9.42
CA ASN A 140 6.98 -10.85 9.88
C ASN A 140 6.77 -10.84 11.40
N VAL A 141 5.55 -10.52 11.81
CA VAL A 141 5.18 -10.37 13.21
C VAL A 141 4.22 -11.45 13.70
N THR A 142 4.12 -11.60 15.02
CA THR A 142 3.44 -12.71 15.68
C THR A 142 1.93 -12.71 15.50
N SER A 143 1.29 -11.53 15.46
CA SER A 143 -0.15 -11.43 15.36
C SER A 143 -0.61 -10.18 14.59
N PRO A 144 -1.85 -10.18 14.07
CA PRO A 144 -2.44 -8.99 13.43
C PRO A 144 -2.50 -7.76 14.37
N GLU A 145 -2.75 -7.96 15.66
CA GLU A 145 -2.82 -6.87 16.65
C GLU A 145 -1.46 -6.22 16.87
N TYR A 146 -0.40 -7.04 16.91
CA TYR A 146 0.97 -6.53 16.98
C TYR A 146 1.34 -5.77 15.70
N GLN A 147 0.94 -6.29 14.53
CA GLN A 147 1.13 -5.60 13.26
C GLN A 147 0.48 -4.22 13.25
N GLU A 148 -0.79 -4.13 13.67
CA GLU A 148 -1.51 -2.85 13.74
C GLU A 148 -0.81 -1.88 14.71
N THR A 149 -0.31 -2.39 15.84
CA THR A 149 0.42 -1.59 16.83
C THR A 149 1.69 -0.98 16.22
N ILE A 150 2.55 -1.79 15.59
CA ILE A 150 3.79 -1.27 14.99
C ILE A 150 3.52 -0.38 13.78
N GLN A 151 2.43 -0.60 13.04
CA GLN A 151 1.99 0.28 11.94
C GLN A 151 1.59 1.66 12.44
N ARG A 152 0.89 1.74 13.57
CA ARG A 152 0.56 3.02 14.23
C ARG A 152 1.82 3.72 14.73
N LEU A 153 2.75 2.98 15.36
CA LEU A 153 4.03 3.53 15.82
C LEU A 153 4.91 4.04 14.66
N ALA A 154 5.03 3.28 13.58
CA ALA A 154 5.73 3.71 12.38
C ALA A 154 5.06 4.95 11.74
N TYR A 155 3.73 5.01 11.76
CA TYR A 155 3.02 6.21 11.33
C TYR A 155 3.36 7.41 12.21
N VAL A 156 3.37 7.26 13.54
CA VAL A 156 3.79 8.31 14.49
C VAL A 156 5.21 8.78 14.22
N ALA A 157 6.17 7.86 14.02
CA ALA A 157 7.57 8.17 13.76
C ALA A 157 7.77 8.96 12.46
N THR A 158 6.91 8.76 11.45
CA THR A 158 6.97 9.49 10.17
C THR A 158 6.22 10.83 10.20
N LEU A 159 5.54 11.19 11.29
CA LEU A 159 4.85 12.48 11.40
C LEU A 159 5.88 13.62 11.50
N ALA A 160 6.00 14.40 10.42
CA ALA A 160 6.89 15.55 10.31
C ALA A 160 8.37 15.28 10.63
N ALA A 161 8.79 14.03 10.48
CA ALA A 161 10.19 13.63 10.48
C ALA A 161 10.48 12.88 9.17
N PRO A 162 11.64 13.08 8.54
CA PRO A 162 12.04 12.40 7.32
C PRO A 162 12.51 10.96 7.61
N ARG A 163 11.61 10.13 8.16
CA ARG A 163 11.88 8.73 8.50
C ARG A 163 11.19 7.77 7.56
N SER A 164 11.81 6.63 7.29
CA SER A 164 11.26 5.51 6.54
C SER A 164 10.23 4.78 7.38
N TYR A 165 9.04 4.59 6.81
CA TYR A 165 7.97 3.83 7.42
C TYR A 165 8.39 2.36 7.55
N PHE A 166 9.00 1.80 6.50
CA PHE A 166 9.51 0.44 6.51
C PHE A 166 10.65 0.23 7.53
N LYS A 167 11.70 1.09 7.54
CA LYS A 167 12.81 0.92 8.50
C LYS A 167 12.29 0.94 9.94
N THR A 168 11.31 1.80 10.23
CA THR A 168 10.65 1.84 11.53
C THR A 168 9.91 0.53 11.84
N LEU A 169 9.05 0.05 10.92
CA LEU A 169 8.39 -1.24 11.09
C LEU A 169 9.39 -2.39 11.33
N LYS A 170 10.47 -2.41 10.55
CA LYS A 170 11.51 -3.45 10.61
C LYS A 170 12.24 -3.43 11.95
N SER A 171 12.54 -2.24 12.49
CA SER A 171 13.15 -2.11 13.81
C SER A 171 12.25 -2.61 14.96
N LEU A 172 10.93 -2.55 14.77
CA LEU A 172 9.92 -2.99 15.75
C LEU A 172 9.43 -4.43 15.50
N GLU A 173 9.96 -5.12 14.48
CA GLU A 173 9.49 -6.45 14.06
C GLU A 173 9.60 -7.49 15.19
N LYS A 174 10.70 -7.45 15.95
CA LYS A 174 10.98 -8.41 17.04
C LYS A 174 10.36 -8.01 18.36
N SER A 175 10.48 -6.74 18.74
CA SER A 175 9.94 -6.21 19.99
C SER A 175 9.78 -4.70 19.92
N ILE A 176 8.85 -4.18 20.70
CA ILE A 176 8.69 -2.74 20.93
C ILE A 176 9.55 -2.36 22.13
N PRO A 177 10.39 -1.30 22.05
CA PRO A 177 11.14 -0.79 23.19
C PRO A 177 10.24 -0.52 24.40
N GLU A 178 10.69 -0.95 25.59
CA GLU A 178 9.91 -0.84 26.83
C GLU A 178 9.47 0.60 27.15
N LYS A 179 10.31 1.59 26.82
CA LYS A 179 9.97 3.02 26.96
C LYS A 179 8.72 3.40 26.18
N ILE A 180 8.56 2.89 24.95
CA ILE A 180 7.37 3.15 24.11
C ILE A 180 6.15 2.45 24.72
N LEU A 181 6.30 1.21 25.20
CA LEU A 181 5.21 0.47 25.84
C LEU A 181 4.70 1.18 27.10
N GLN A 182 5.61 1.64 27.95
CA GLN A 182 5.25 2.40 29.16
C GLN A 182 4.54 3.70 28.82
N ALA A 183 5.06 4.48 27.87
CA ALA A 183 4.44 5.72 27.44
C ALA A 183 3.07 5.48 26.78
N SER A 184 2.90 4.39 26.02
CA SER A 184 1.61 4.00 25.43
C SER A 184 0.60 3.62 26.50
N ARG A 185 0.99 2.83 27.51
CA ARG A 185 0.12 2.44 28.64
C ARG A 185 -0.34 3.64 29.45
N ALA A 186 0.53 4.64 29.64
CA ALA A 186 0.18 5.86 30.36
C ALA A 186 -0.91 6.67 29.63
N LEU A 187 -0.91 6.67 28.29
CA LEU A 187 -1.91 7.39 27.49
C LEU A 187 -3.21 6.62 27.25
N GLU A 188 -3.17 5.29 27.32
CA GLU A 188 -4.29 4.42 26.95
C GLU A 188 -5.63 4.76 27.64
N PRO A 189 -5.69 5.07 28.95
CA PRO A 189 -6.94 5.45 29.61
C PRO A 189 -7.56 6.73 29.02
N GLU A 190 -6.74 7.72 28.72
CA GLU A 190 -7.21 8.99 28.15
C GLU A 190 -7.68 8.81 26.70
N LEU A 191 -7.00 7.97 25.92
CA LEU A 191 -7.36 7.70 24.54
C LEU A 191 -8.65 6.87 24.42
N ARG A 192 -8.89 5.92 25.34
CA ARG A 192 -10.08 5.06 25.32
C ARG A 192 -11.36 5.77 25.77
N THR A 193 -11.25 6.72 26.70
CA THR A 193 -12.42 7.43 27.26
C THR A 193 -12.99 8.50 26.34
N ARG A 194 -12.25 8.89 25.30
CA ARG A 194 -12.56 10.06 24.46
C ARG A 194 -12.86 9.66 23.03
N LYS A 195 -13.71 10.43 22.36
CA LYS A 195 -14.07 10.23 20.95
C LYS A 195 -13.08 10.97 20.04
N LEU A 196 -11.82 10.52 20.05
CA LEU A 196 -10.78 11.09 19.21
C LEU A 196 -10.98 10.70 17.75
N LEU A 197 -10.74 11.66 16.85
CA LEU A 197 -10.63 11.34 15.43
C LEU A 197 -9.23 10.80 15.16
N CYS A 198 -9.15 9.75 14.34
CA CYS A 198 -7.90 9.12 13.98
C CYS A 198 -7.65 9.21 12.47
N HIS A 199 -6.37 9.28 12.11
CA HIS A 199 -5.91 9.10 10.74
C HIS A 199 -4.92 7.91 10.74
N GLN A 200 -5.21 6.87 9.96
CA GLN A 200 -4.50 5.57 10.02
C GLN A 200 -4.40 5.00 11.45
N GLY A 201 -5.50 5.09 12.22
CA GLY A 201 -5.53 4.58 13.60
C GLY A 201 -4.81 5.44 14.63
N VAL A 202 -4.19 6.55 14.23
CA VAL A 202 -3.45 7.45 15.14
C VAL A 202 -4.22 8.76 15.36
N PRO A 203 -4.43 9.20 16.62
CA PRO A 203 -5.03 10.49 16.91
C PRO A 203 -3.99 11.60 16.66
N LEU A 204 -4.27 12.46 15.68
CA LEU A 204 -3.34 13.53 15.31
C LEU A 204 -3.60 14.80 16.12
N PHE A 205 -2.52 15.49 16.50
CA PHE A 205 -2.54 16.76 17.22
C PHE A 205 -1.59 17.78 16.56
N PRO A 206 -1.91 19.09 16.66
CA PRO A 206 -1.13 20.13 16.00
C PRO A 206 0.23 20.28 16.69
N MET A 207 1.30 20.28 15.91
CA MET A 207 2.66 20.50 16.42
C MET A 207 2.90 21.98 16.70
N GLY A 208 2.34 22.87 15.87
CA GLY A 208 2.34 24.32 16.08
C GLY A 208 1.01 24.88 16.63
N PRO A 209 0.83 26.21 16.57
CA PRO A 209 -0.41 26.88 16.98
C PRO A 209 -1.63 26.35 16.20
N VAL A 210 -2.69 25.98 16.93
CA VAL A 210 -3.93 25.40 16.32
C VAL A 210 -4.55 26.35 15.29
N SER A 211 -4.42 27.67 15.48
CA SER A 211 -4.91 28.70 14.57
C SER A 211 -4.34 28.56 13.15
N LEU A 212 -3.06 28.21 13.00
CA LEU A 212 -2.44 28.00 11.69
C LEU A 212 -2.99 26.77 10.98
N TYR A 213 -3.24 25.69 11.73
CA TYR A 213 -3.88 24.48 11.19
C TYR A 213 -5.32 24.74 10.81
N LEU A 214 -6.06 25.51 11.61
CA LEU A 214 -7.43 25.93 11.34
C LEU A 214 -7.49 26.81 10.08
N LEU A 215 -6.61 27.80 9.97
CA LEU A 215 -6.50 28.65 8.79
C LEU A 215 -6.22 27.81 7.53
N ALA A 216 -5.24 26.91 7.58
CA ALA A 216 -4.94 26.01 6.49
C ALA A 216 -6.14 25.12 6.12
N LEU A 217 -6.89 24.64 7.12
CA LEU A 217 -8.10 23.84 6.87
C LEU A 217 -9.19 24.67 6.19
N VAL A 218 -9.47 25.90 6.68
CA VAL A 218 -10.50 26.79 6.11
C VAL A 218 -10.17 27.19 4.67
N VAL A 219 -8.89 27.37 4.33
CA VAL A 219 -8.47 27.69 2.97
C VAL A 219 -8.51 26.47 2.04
N LEU A 220 -8.05 25.31 2.50
CA LEU A 220 -7.89 24.13 1.64
C LEU A 220 -9.14 23.24 1.55
N ALA A 221 -9.96 23.17 2.60
CA ALA A 221 -11.13 22.31 2.62
C ALA A 221 -12.17 22.66 1.54
N PRO A 222 -12.49 23.95 1.27
CA PRO A 222 -13.43 24.30 0.20
C PRO A 222 -12.99 23.78 -1.16
N LEU A 223 -11.70 23.83 -1.49
CA LEU A 223 -11.16 23.31 -2.75
C LEU A 223 -11.40 21.80 -2.89
N VAL A 224 -11.22 21.04 -1.81
CA VAL A 224 -11.49 19.60 -1.78
C VAL A 224 -12.99 19.32 -1.86
N ILE A 225 -13.81 20.08 -1.15
CA ILE A 225 -15.28 19.91 -1.16
C ILE A 225 -15.84 20.20 -2.55
N ILE A 226 -15.42 21.29 -3.20
CA ILE A 226 -15.86 21.67 -4.55
C ILE A 226 -15.45 20.59 -5.56
N GLY A 227 -14.18 20.16 -5.55
CA GLY A 227 -13.74 19.10 -6.46
C GLY A 227 -14.40 17.75 -6.18
N ALA A 228 -14.72 17.43 -4.92
CA ALA A 228 -15.50 16.24 -4.58
C ALA A 228 -16.95 16.36 -5.07
N TRP A 229 -17.56 17.54 -4.96
CA TRP A 229 -18.91 17.80 -5.46
C TRP A 229 -18.99 17.62 -6.97
N PHE A 230 -18.04 18.20 -7.72
CA PHE A 230 -17.97 18.05 -9.18
C PHE A 230 -17.81 16.60 -9.64
N ASN A 231 -17.28 15.73 -8.77
CA ASN A 231 -17.03 14.32 -9.05
C ASN A 231 -17.86 13.41 -8.16
N LEU A 232 -19.00 13.90 -7.65
CA LEU A 232 -19.84 13.16 -6.72
C LEU A 232 -20.30 11.81 -7.31
N PRO A 233 -20.77 11.71 -8.58
CA PRO A 233 -21.19 10.42 -9.14
C PRO A 233 -20.10 9.34 -9.13
N PRO A 234 -18.88 9.55 -9.69
CA PRO A 234 -17.84 8.53 -9.63
C PRO A 234 -17.35 8.24 -8.22
N ILE A 235 -17.32 9.22 -7.31
CA ILE A 235 -16.93 9.02 -5.91
C ILE A 235 -17.94 8.11 -5.19
N LEU A 236 -19.24 8.36 -5.35
CA LEU A 236 -20.29 7.56 -4.72
C LEU A 236 -20.31 6.13 -5.27
N ALA A 237 -20.14 5.96 -6.58
CA ALA A 237 -20.08 4.63 -7.18
C ALA A 237 -18.85 3.84 -6.70
N ALA A 238 -17.68 4.47 -6.64
CA ALA A 238 -16.47 3.84 -6.11
C ALA A 238 -16.66 3.44 -4.63
N TRP A 239 -17.21 4.34 -3.82
CA TRP A 239 -17.50 4.07 -2.41
C TRP A 239 -18.47 2.90 -2.25
N TRP A 240 -19.55 2.87 -3.02
CA TRP A 240 -20.54 1.79 -3.01
C TRP A 240 -19.91 0.46 -3.42
N ALA A 241 -19.13 0.44 -4.51
CA ALA A 241 -18.47 -0.77 -5.00
C ALA A 241 -17.51 -1.36 -3.95
N GLY A 242 -16.65 -0.52 -3.37
CA GLY A 242 -15.72 -0.95 -2.32
C GLY A 242 -16.36 -1.21 -0.95
N LYS A 243 -17.69 -0.99 -0.79
CA LYS A 243 -18.41 -1.35 0.44
C LYS A 243 -19.25 -2.62 0.26
N LYS A 244 -19.82 -2.81 -0.94
CA LYS A 244 -20.82 -3.87 -1.19
C LYS A 244 -20.25 -5.07 -1.94
N VAL A 245 -19.17 -4.91 -2.71
CA VAL A 245 -18.64 -5.94 -3.61
C VAL A 245 -17.31 -6.53 -3.10
N SER A 246 -16.64 -5.85 -2.19
CA SER A 246 -15.38 -6.32 -1.61
C SER A 246 -15.63 -7.31 -0.47
N ASP A 247 -15.23 -8.56 -0.65
CA ASP A 247 -15.31 -9.59 0.39
C ASP A 247 -14.17 -9.51 1.41
N ASP A 248 -13.08 -8.80 1.09
CA ASP A 248 -11.91 -8.63 1.94
C ASP A 248 -11.28 -7.23 1.76
N SER A 249 -10.57 -6.78 2.78
CA SER A 249 -9.90 -5.48 2.89
C SER A 249 -8.90 -5.22 1.75
N ASN A 250 -8.23 -6.26 1.26
CA ASN A 250 -7.23 -6.17 0.19
C ASN A 250 -7.82 -5.86 -1.19
N VAL A 251 -9.11 -6.13 -1.42
CA VAL A 251 -9.79 -5.88 -2.70
C VAL A 251 -10.68 -4.63 -2.69
N ILE A 252 -10.84 -3.95 -1.56
CA ILE A 252 -11.61 -2.70 -1.45
C ILE A 252 -11.08 -1.65 -2.46
N SER A 253 -9.77 -1.44 -2.47
CA SER A 253 -9.12 -0.47 -3.37
C SER A 253 -9.25 -0.90 -4.84
N LEU A 254 -9.17 -2.20 -5.12
CA LEU A 254 -9.36 -2.76 -6.46
C LEU A 254 -10.77 -2.44 -6.98
N TRP A 255 -11.82 -2.76 -6.23
CA TRP A 255 -13.20 -2.50 -6.64
C TRP A 255 -13.51 -1.02 -6.79
N ARG A 256 -12.95 -0.18 -5.91
CA ARG A 256 -13.03 1.28 -6.05
C ARG A 256 -12.42 1.77 -7.37
N ILE A 257 -11.29 1.21 -7.78
CA ILE A 257 -10.64 1.59 -9.04
C ILE A 257 -11.41 1.03 -10.24
N LEU A 258 -11.79 -0.26 -10.22
CA LEU A 258 -12.49 -0.93 -11.31
C LEU A 258 -13.83 -0.27 -11.66
N VAL A 259 -14.56 0.23 -10.66
CA VAL A 259 -15.84 0.94 -10.88
C VAL A 259 -15.62 2.45 -10.99
N GLY A 260 -14.83 3.02 -10.09
CA GLY A 260 -14.65 4.46 -9.97
C GLY A 260 -13.91 5.08 -11.15
N LEU A 261 -12.84 4.44 -11.65
CA LEU A 261 -12.02 5.01 -12.72
C LEU A 261 -12.77 5.05 -14.06
N PRO A 262 -13.42 3.96 -14.54
CA PRO A 262 -14.20 4.03 -15.77
C PRO A 262 -15.33 5.05 -15.67
N LEU A 263 -16.07 5.07 -14.55
CA LEU A 263 -17.15 6.04 -14.37
C LEU A 263 -16.63 7.47 -14.29
N PHE A 264 -15.47 7.70 -13.68
CA PHE A 264 -14.82 9.01 -13.66
C PHE A 264 -14.43 9.46 -15.08
N VAL A 265 -13.87 8.57 -15.90
CA VAL A 265 -13.51 8.88 -17.30
C VAL A 265 -14.76 9.21 -18.12
N SER A 266 -15.82 8.40 -18.01
CA SER A 266 -17.10 8.67 -18.68
C SER A 266 -17.74 9.96 -18.21
N TRP A 267 -17.69 10.25 -16.90
CA TRP A 267 -18.19 11.49 -16.31
C TRP A 267 -17.41 12.71 -16.81
N ALA A 268 -16.08 12.65 -16.81
CA ALA A 268 -15.22 13.72 -17.29
C ALA A 268 -15.44 13.98 -18.79
N LEU A 269 -15.63 12.92 -19.60
CA LEU A 269 -15.97 13.03 -21.02
C LEU A 269 -17.32 13.72 -21.21
N LEU A 270 -18.34 13.34 -20.42
CA LEU A 270 -19.65 13.98 -20.46
C LEU A 270 -19.56 15.47 -20.12
N VAL A 271 -18.88 15.82 -19.01
CA VAL A 271 -18.66 17.22 -18.60
C VAL A 271 -17.95 18.00 -19.70
N MET A 272 -16.93 17.39 -20.32
CA MET A 272 -16.20 17.98 -21.43
C MET A 272 -17.13 18.25 -22.62
N VAL A 273 -17.87 17.25 -23.10
CA VAL A 273 -18.80 17.40 -24.25
C VAL A 273 -19.86 18.47 -23.97
N VAL A 274 -20.47 18.47 -22.78
CA VAL A 274 -21.46 19.49 -22.38
C VAL A 274 -20.84 20.88 -22.39
N ALA A 275 -19.61 21.05 -21.87
CA ALA A 275 -18.92 22.33 -21.90
C ALA A 275 -18.60 22.78 -23.34
N MET A 276 -18.24 21.87 -24.25
CA MET A 276 -18.00 22.20 -25.66
C MET A 276 -19.29 22.66 -26.35
N VAL A 277 -20.38 21.90 -26.21
CA VAL A 277 -21.68 22.19 -26.84
C VAL A 277 -22.24 23.53 -26.37
N LEU A 278 -22.07 23.87 -25.09
CA LEU A 278 -22.52 25.15 -24.53
C LEU A 278 -21.51 26.30 -24.74
N GLY A 279 -20.36 26.05 -25.36
CA GLY A 279 -19.29 27.04 -25.56
C GLY A 279 -18.64 27.54 -24.26
N LYS A 280 -18.72 26.75 -23.18
CA LYS A 280 -18.30 27.11 -21.81
C LYS A 280 -16.91 26.57 -21.44
N TRP A 281 -15.91 26.83 -22.28
CA TRP A 281 -14.53 26.33 -22.07
C TRP A 281 -13.88 26.75 -20.76
N ALA A 282 -14.18 27.96 -20.27
CA ALA A 282 -13.70 28.43 -18.97
C ALA A 282 -14.17 27.53 -17.81
N TRP A 283 -15.40 27.02 -17.89
CA TRP A 283 -15.94 26.11 -16.87
C TRP A 283 -15.31 24.73 -16.91
N LEU A 284 -14.91 24.26 -18.09
CA LEU A 284 -14.12 23.04 -18.21
C LEU A 284 -12.76 23.19 -17.53
N ALA A 285 -12.08 24.32 -17.74
CA ALA A 285 -10.81 24.61 -17.06
C ALA A 285 -10.99 24.67 -15.53
N VAL A 286 -12.06 25.30 -15.03
CA VAL A 286 -12.40 25.31 -13.60
C VAL A 286 -12.65 23.90 -13.07
N TYR A 287 -13.39 23.05 -13.81
CA TYR A 287 -13.63 21.66 -13.44
C TYR A 287 -12.32 20.86 -13.32
N VAL A 288 -11.43 20.96 -14.31
CA VAL A 288 -10.14 20.27 -14.31
C VAL A 288 -9.26 20.76 -13.15
N ALA A 289 -9.19 22.08 -12.95
CA ALA A 289 -8.42 22.67 -11.86
C ALA A 289 -8.94 22.26 -10.49
N ALA A 290 -10.26 22.32 -10.26
CA ALA A 290 -10.90 21.92 -9.00
C ALA A 290 -10.71 20.43 -8.73
N THR A 291 -10.87 19.57 -9.74
CA THR A 291 -10.66 18.13 -9.63
C THR A 291 -9.20 17.80 -9.29
N GLY A 292 -8.25 18.42 -9.99
CA GLY A 292 -6.82 18.24 -9.73
C GLY A 292 -6.40 18.75 -8.35
N ALA A 293 -6.91 19.92 -7.94
CA ALA A 293 -6.67 20.48 -6.62
C ALA A 293 -7.22 19.57 -5.51
N ALA A 294 -8.47 19.10 -5.65
CA ALA A 294 -9.08 18.19 -4.69
C ALA A 294 -8.28 16.89 -4.55
N LEU A 295 -7.85 16.29 -5.67
CA LEU A 295 -7.05 15.06 -5.66
C LEU A 295 -5.70 15.24 -4.94
N LYS A 296 -5.00 16.36 -5.18
CA LYS A 296 -3.71 16.66 -4.54
C LYS A 296 -3.86 17.00 -3.06
N LEU A 297 -4.93 17.72 -2.69
CA LEU A 297 -5.12 18.26 -1.34
C LEU A 297 -5.88 17.31 -0.40
N TYR A 298 -6.60 16.31 -0.93
CA TYR A 298 -7.44 15.40 -0.17
C TYR A 298 -6.73 14.81 1.07
N TYR A 299 -5.55 14.21 0.87
CA TYR A 299 -4.80 13.59 1.97
C TYR A 299 -4.41 14.62 3.05
N ARG A 300 -4.00 15.84 2.64
CA ARG A 300 -3.62 16.91 3.57
C ARG A 300 -4.83 17.43 4.34
N VAL A 301 -5.95 17.71 3.67
CA VAL A 301 -7.19 18.19 4.30
C VAL A 301 -7.73 17.16 5.29
N LYS A 302 -7.68 15.86 4.96
CA LYS A 302 -8.09 14.80 5.89
C LYS A 302 -7.25 14.81 7.18
N LYS A 303 -5.93 14.93 7.08
CA LYS A 303 -5.05 15.06 8.26
C LYS A 303 -5.33 16.35 9.04
N LEU A 304 -5.50 17.48 8.35
CA LEU A 304 -5.81 18.77 8.98
C LEU A 304 -7.14 18.71 9.74
N ALA A 305 -8.19 18.13 9.16
CA ALA A 305 -9.49 18.01 9.80
C ALA A 305 -9.41 17.22 11.12
N VAL A 306 -8.72 16.08 11.12
CA VAL A 306 -8.47 15.28 12.33
C VAL A 306 -7.67 16.09 13.36
N THR A 307 -6.59 16.73 12.91
CA THR A 307 -5.67 17.50 13.77
C THR A 307 -6.36 18.70 14.43
N VAL A 308 -7.14 19.46 13.67
CA VAL A 308 -7.88 20.64 14.15
C VAL A 308 -9.01 20.21 15.09
N HIS A 309 -9.77 19.16 14.75
CA HIS A 309 -10.83 18.65 15.62
C HIS A 309 -10.28 18.27 17.00
N ASN A 310 -9.26 17.42 17.03
CA ASN A 310 -8.66 16.96 18.29
C ASN A 310 -8.00 18.14 19.04
N GLY A 311 -7.27 19.00 18.33
CA GLY A 311 -6.57 20.15 18.92
C GLY A 311 -7.50 21.23 19.48
N LEU A 312 -8.73 21.37 18.96
CA LEU A 312 -9.72 22.29 19.53
C LEU A 312 -10.49 21.66 20.69
N ARG A 313 -10.83 20.37 20.60
CA ARG A 313 -11.73 19.68 21.54
C ARG A 313 -11.01 19.11 22.78
N TYR A 314 -9.76 18.69 22.64
CA TYR A 314 -9.00 17.96 23.66
C TYR A 314 -7.60 18.55 23.83
N ARG A 315 -7.51 19.86 24.09
CA ARG A 315 -6.25 20.64 24.12
C ARG A 315 -5.21 20.07 25.08
N GLU A 316 -5.66 19.55 26.20
CA GLU A 316 -4.90 18.90 27.26
C GLU A 316 -4.09 17.68 26.79
N LEU A 317 -4.54 16.98 25.74
CA LEU A 317 -3.82 15.81 25.19
C LEU A 317 -2.68 16.19 24.26
N ARG A 318 -2.59 17.46 23.84
CA ARG A 318 -1.56 17.89 22.90
C ARG A 318 -0.16 17.64 23.45
N ALA A 319 0.12 18.07 24.68
CA ALA A 319 1.45 17.92 25.26
C ALA A 319 1.83 16.44 25.51
N PRO A 320 0.97 15.60 26.13
CA PRO A 320 1.25 14.19 26.31
C PRO A 320 1.49 13.43 24.99
N LEU A 321 0.73 13.71 23.93
CA LEU A 321 0.90 13.03 22.65
C LEU A 321 2.15 13.49 21.88
N LEU A 322 2.54 14.75 22.01
CA LEU A 322 3.81 15.22 21.47
C LEU A 322 4.99 14.59 22.23
N ALA A 323 4.92 14.51 23.57
CA ALA A 323 5.93 13.83 24.38
C ALA A 323 6.03 12.33 24.05
N PHE A 324 4.90 11.67 23.80
CA PHE A 324 4.88 10.28 23.33
C PHE A 324 5.58 10.13 21.99
N ARG A 325 5.31 11.03 21.03
CA ARG A 325 6.01 11.03 19.74
C ARG A 325 7.52 11.17 19.91
N GLU A 326 7.98 12.11 20.75
CA GLU A 326 9.41 12.25 21.03
C GLU A 326 9.99 10.97 21.65
N THR A 327 9.27 10.36 22.61
CA THR A 327 9.68 9.06 23.19
C THR A 327 9.81 7.97 22.12
N VAL A 328 8.90 7.93 21.14
CA VAL A 328 9.00 7.01 20.00
C VAL A 328 10.26 7.30 19.18
N LEU A 329 10.51 8.56 18.83
CA LEU A 329 11.68 8.94 18.02
C LEU A 329 13.01 8.64 18.72
N GLU A 330 13.13 8.97 20.01
CA GLU A 330 14.32 8.73 20.82
C GLU A 330 14.58 7.23 21.11
N SER A 331 13.54 6.40 21.05
CA SER A 331 13.64 4.96 21.31
C SER A 331 13.89 4.14 20.05
N LEU A 332 13.79 4.75 18.86
CA LEU A 332 14.04 4.09 17.58
C LEU A 332 15.50 4.29 17.15
N PRO A 333 16.12 3.32 16.46
CA PRO A 333 17.47 3.47 15.95
C PRO A 333 17.55 4.62 14.93
N ASP A 334 18.70 5.28 14.84
CA ASP A 334 18.95 6.31 13.84
C ASP A 334 18.92 5.74 12.42
N GLU A 335 18.35 6.52 11.48
CA GLU A 335 18.31 6.18 10.07
C GLU A 335 19.45 6.87 9.34
N ASN A 336 20.67 6.35 9.50
CA ASN A 336 21.75 6.65 8.56
C ASN A 336 21.53 5.92 7.22
#